data_AF-A0A4Y7ITP2-F1
#
_entry.id   AF-A0A4Y7ITP2-F1
#
_cell.length_a   1.000
_cell.length_b   1.000
_cell.length_c   1.000
_cell.angle_alpha   90.00
_cell.angle_beta   90.00
_cell.angle_gamma   90.00
#
_symmetry.space_group_name_H-M   'P 1'
#
loop_
_entity.id
_entity.type
_entity.pdbx_description
1 polymer ?
#
loop_
_entity_poly.entity_id
_entity_poly.type
_entity_poly.pdbx_seq_one_letter_code
_entity_poly.pdbx_strand_id
1 'polypeptide(L)'
;MVAAADMSNINQFLARVDKLDNEPHLREIRITLEEFMAFAEIRKKLAPLSLAIFSYGTVNGLFTKKDFQRAASNVCGVTLSDKVVDIIFHVFDTNADGNLSANEFVKVLHRRESGMGQTVTELGVLGSVLNCA
;
A
#
# COMPACT_ATOMS: atom_id res chain seq x y z
N MET A 1 4.54 9.74 -3.56
CA MET A 1 3.82 8.46 -3.36
C MET A 1 4.25 7.39 -4.37
N VAL A 2 4.22 7.67 -5.69
CA VAL A 2 4.61 6.70 -6.74
C VAL A 2 6.07 6.23 -6.68
N ALA A 3 6.98 7.03 -6.10
CA ALA A 3 8.39 6.67 -5.96
C ALA A 3 8.69 5.43 -5.09
N ALA A 4 7.68 4.86 -4.41
CA ALA A 4 7.81 3.62 -3.65
C ALA A 4 7.42 2.36 -4.44
N ALA A 5 6.73 2.53 -5.58
CA ALA A 5 6.22 1.44 -6.42
C ALA A 5 7.28 0.76 -7.28
N ASP A 6 7.06 -0.52 -7.59
CA ASP A 6 7.90 -1.29 -8.51
C ASP A 6 7.99 -0.58 -9.88
N MET A 7 9.22 -0.46 -10.39
CA MET A 7 9.52 0.13 -11.70
C MET A 7 8.82 -0.59 -12.85
N SER A 8 8.45 -1.86 -12.71
CA SER A 8 7.69 -2.59 -13.75
C SER A 8 6.28 -2.03 -13.96
N ASN A 9 5.66 -1.48 -12.91
CA ASN A 9 4.30 -0.94 -12.92
C ASN A 9 4.25 0.58 -12.70
N ILE A 10 5.40 1.26 -12.62
CA ILE A 10 5.47 2.70 -12.34
C ILE A 10 4.66 3.51 -13.36
N ASN A 11 4.66 3.11 -14.63
CA ASN A 11 3.89 3.76 -15.68
C ASN A 11 2.37 3.68 -15.43
N GLN A 12 1.89 2.56 -14.86
CA GLN A 12 0.49 2.42 -14.49
C GLN A 12 0.12 3.34 -13.33
N PHE A 13 0.98 3.46 -12.32
CA PHE A 13 0.75 4.35 -11.18
C PHE A 13 0.88 5.82 -11.56
N LEU A 14 1.80 6.18 -12.47
CA LEU A 14 1.90 7.53 -13.03
C LEU A 14 0.63 7.87 -13.81
N ALA A 15 0.15 6.96 -14.67
CA ALA A 15 -1.11 7.15 -15.38
C ALA A 15 -2.32 7.30 -14.44
N ARG A 16 -2.27 6.74 -13.23
CA ARG A 16 -3.30 6.95 -12.19
C ARG A 16 -3.18 8.31 -11.51
N VAL A 17 -1.96 8.75 -11.25
CA VAL A 17 -1.69 10.10 -10.74
C VAL A 17 -2.17 11.15 -11.74
N ASP A 18 -1.91 10.97 -13.03
CA ASP A 18 -2.39 11.88 -14.08
C ASP A 18 -3.92 11.95 -14.13
N LYS A 19 -4.62 10.90 -13.67
CA LYS A 19 -6.08 10.87 -13.57
C LYS A 19 -6.63 11.56 -12.33
N LEU A 20 -5.81 11.92 -11.34
CA LEU A 20 -6.27 12.64 -10.14
C LEU A 20 -6.90 13.99 -10.52
N ASP A 21 -6.35 14.67 -11.54
CA ASP A 21 -6.88 15.96 -12.01
C ASP A 21 -8.28 15.85 -12.63
N ASN A 22 -8.67 14.63 -13.06
CA ASN A 22 -10.00 14.36 -13.61
C ASN A 22 -11.03 14.00 -12.53
N GLU A 23 -10.59 13.74 -11.29
CA GLU A 23 -11.45 13.41 -10.16
C GLU A 23 -11.71 14.68 -9.32
N PRO A 24 -12.91 15.30 -9.40
CA PRO A 24 -13.15 16.61 -8.78
C PRO A 24 -12.91 16.60 -7.26
N HIS A 25 -13.22 15.47 -6.62
CA HIS A 25 -13.06 15.27 -5.18
C HIS A 25 -11.60 15.05 -4.74
N LEU A 26 -10.69 14.69 -5.65
CA LEU A 26 -9.27 14.47 -5.36
C LEU A 26 -8.39 15.64 -5.81
N ARG A 27 -8.76 16.32 -6.89
CA ARG A 27 -8.02 17.47 -7.46
C ARG A 27 -7.80 18.62 -6.46
N GLU A 28 -8.77 18.85 -5.60
CA GLU A 28 -8.74 19.92 -4.61
C GLU A 28 -8.03 19.53 -3.31
N ILE A 29 -7.70 18.24 -3.15
CA ILE A 29 -6.99 17.77 -1.96
C ILE A 29 -5.61 18.42 -1.91
N ARG A 30 -5.27 18.91 -0.72
CA ARG A 30 -3.93 19.37 -0.36
C ARG A 30 -3.43 18.51 0.78
N ILE A 31 -2.19 18.07 0.65
CA ILE A 31 -1.48 17.28 1.65
C ILE A 31 -0.53 18.20 2.40
N THR A 32 -0.67 18.26 3.73
CA THR A 32 0.27 19.02 4.58
C THR A 32 1.61 18.31 4.67
N LEU A 33 2.64 19.02 5.12
CA LEU A 33 3.93 18.40 5.39
C LEU A 33 3.81 17.28 6.44
N GLU A 34 2.98 17.46 7.47
CA GLU A 34 2.78 16.43 8.50
C GLU A 34 2.12 15.18 7.92
N GLU A 35 1.10 15.34 7.07
CA GLU A 35 0.44 14.23 6.37
C GLU A 35 1.42 13.49 5.44
N PHE A 36 2.29 14.24 4.75
CA PHE A 36 3.34 13.66 3.92
C PHE A 36 4.37 12.88 4.74
N MET A 37 4.81 13.42 5.88
CA MET A 37 5.74 12.75 6.79
C MET A 37 5.13 11.51 7.44
N ALA A 38 3.86 11.57 7.83
CA ALA A 38 3.13 10.42 8.36
C ALA A 38 3.13 9.27 7.34
N PHE A 39 2.82 9.55 6.07
CA PHE A 39 2.92 8.55 5.02
C PHE A 39 4.37 8.03 4.82
N ALA A 40 5.38 8.88 4.95
CA ALA A 40 6.78 8.48 4.86
C ALA A 40 7.21 7.53 6.02
N GLU A 41 6.65 7.68 7.21
CA GLU A 41 6.88 6.76 8.34
C GLU A 41 6.29 5.38 8.08
N ILE A 42 5.13 5.29 7.43
CA ILE A 42 4.55 4.01 7.01
C ILE A 42 5.51 3.25 6.09
N ARG A 43 6.16 3.96 5.17
CA ARG A 43 7.16 3.35 4.27
C ARG A 43 8.32 2.68 5.02
N LYS A 44 8.67 3.15 6.23
CA LYS A 44 9.73 2.52 7.05
C LYS A 44 9.25 1.24 7.73
N LYS A 45 7.93 1.05 7.89
CA LYS A 45 7.30 -0.09 8.56
C LYS A 45 6.49 -0.94 7.57
N LEU A 46 7.02 -1.04 6.35
CA LEU A 46 6.34 -1.65 5.22
C LEU A 46 6.14 -3.15 5.38
N ALA A 47 7.18 -3.88 5.81
CA ALA A 47 7.12 -5.31 6.01
C ALA A 47 6.03 -5.75 7.00
N PRO A 48 5.95 -5.20 8.23
CA PRO A 48 4.88 -5.56 9.15
C PRO A 48 3.50 -5.10 8.66
N LEU A 49 3.39 -3.97 7.96
CA LEU A 49 2.12 -3.53 7.38
C LEU A 49 1.63 -4.47 6.27
N SER A 50 2.52 -4.89 5.36
CA SER A 50 2.20 -5.87 4.31
C SER A 50 1.77 -7.21 4.89
N LEU A 51 2.42 -7.66 5.96
CA LEU A 51 2.01 -8.89 6.66
C LEU A 51 0.60 -8.74 7.25
N ALA A 52 0.31 -7.62 7.92
CA ALA A 52 -1.02 -7.37 8.48
C ALA A 52 -2.11 -7.35 7.40
N ILE A 53 -1.83 -6.70 6.26
CA ILE A 53 -2.75 -6.65 5.11
C ILE A 53 -2.96 -8.04 4.51
N PHE A 54 -1.88 -8.81 4.32
CA PHE A 54 -1.96 -10.16 3.79
C PHE A 54 -2.74 -11.11 4.73
N SER A 55 -2.41 -11.11 6.02
CA SER A 55 -3.10 -11.93 7.03
C SER A 55 -4.57 -11.57 7.13
N TYR A 56 -4.92 -10.28 7.05
CA TYR A 56 -6.32 -9.85 7.09
C TYR A 56 -7.06 -10.24 5.80
N GLY A 57 -6.47 -10.00 4.64
CA GLY A 57 -7.10 -10.29 3.35
C GLY A 57 -7.29 -11.79 3.08
N THR A 58 -6.40 -12.63 3.62
CA THR A 58 -6.52 -14.10 3.53
C THR A 58 -7.74 -14.63 4.30
N VAL A 59 -8.14 -13.95 5.38
CA VAL A 59 -9.24 -14.40 6.25
C VAL A 59 -10.57 -13.70 5.92
N ASN A 60 -10.53 -12.41 5.58
CA ASN A 60 -11.73 -11.56 5.48
C ASN A 60 -12.03 -11.03 4.07
N GLY A 61 -11.19 -11.31 3.06
CA GLY A 61 -11.38 -10.83 1.69
C GLY A 61 -10.74 -9.47 1.41
N LEU A 62 -11.50 -8.52 0.86
CA LEU A 62 -10.97 -7.24 0.38
C LEU A 62 -10.64 -6.27 1.51
N PHE A 63 -9.59 -5.47 1.35
CA PHE A 63 -9.10 -4.55 2.36
C PHE A 63 -9.63 -3.12 2.14
N THR A 64 -10.47 -2.64 3.06
CA THR A 64 -11.13 -1.33 2.91
C THR A 64 -10.24 -0.17 3.36
N LYS A 65 -10.63 1.07 3.02
CA LYS A 65 -9.98 2.30 3.51
C LYS A 65 -9.85 2.36 5.04
N LYS A 66 -10.90 1.94 5.75
CA LYS A 66 -10.93 1.92 7.23
C LYS A 66 -9.97 0.88 7.80
N ASP A 67 -9.87 -0.28 7.16
CA ASP A 67 -8.94 -1.32 7.57
C ASP A 67 -7.50 -0.85 7.37
N PHE A 68 -7.24 -0.12 6.29
CA PHE A 68 -5.93 0.49 6.03
C PHE A 68 -5.54 1.52 7.10
N GLN A 69 -6.45 2.41 7.48
CA GLN A 69 -6.21 3.34 8.59
C GLN A 69 -5.95 2.61 9.90
N ARG A 70 -6.73 1.58 10.20
CA ARG A 70 -6.57 0.77 11.42
C ARG A 70 -5.22 0.05 11.44
N ALA A 71 -4.80 -0.53 10.32
CA ALA A 71 -3.50 -1.18 10.21
C ALA A 71 -2.35 -0.18 10.32
N ALA A 72 -2.44 0.99 9.67
CA ALA A 72 -1.45 2.05 9.81
C ALA A 72 -1.31 2.50 11.28
N SER A 73 -2.42 2.67 11.99
CA SER A 73 -2.40 3.05 13.41
C SER A 73 -1.82 1.95 14.29
N ASN A 74 -2.29 0.71 14.16
CA ASN A 74 -1.94 -0.36 15.09
C ASN A 74 -0.57 -1.00 14.81
N VAL A 75 -0.16 -1.04 13.54
CA VAL A 75 1.08 -1.69 13.11
C VAL A 75 2.20 -0.67 12.97
N CYS A 76 1.89 0.49 12.37
CA CYS A 76 2.90 1.52 12.12
C CYS A 76 2.95 2.60 13.21
N GLY A 77 1.93 2.70 14.07
CA GLY A 77 1.82 3.80 15.03
C GLY A 77 1.55 5.15 14.35
N VAL A 78 0.97 5.13 13.15
CA VAL A 78 0.75 6.31 12.32
C VAL A 78 -0.74 6.48 12.04
N THR A 79 -1.27 7.66 12.34
CA THR A 79 -2.62 8.04 11.95
C THR A 79 -2.59 8.74 10.60
N LEU A 80 -3.38 8.24 9.64
CA LEU A 80 -3.55 8.86 8.33
C LEU A 80 -4.90 9.55 8.22
N SER A 81 -4.92 10.74 7.62
CA SER A 81 -6.16 11.42 7.28
C SER A 81 -6.88 10.74 6.13
N ASP A 82 -8.20 10.89 6.08
CA ASP A 82 -9.04 10.31 5.01
C ASP A 82 -8.56 10.77 3.62
N LYS A 83 -8.16 12.04 3.49
CA LYS A 83 -7.58 12.61 2.27
C LYS A 83 -6.37 11.83 1.76
N VAL A 84 -5.46 11.45 2.64
CA VAL A 84 -4.27 10.68 2.27
C VAL A 84 -4.68 9.27 1.84
N VAL A 85 -5.61 8.66 2.56
CA VAL A 85 -6.11 7.32 2.27
C VAL A 85 -6.85 7.27 0.93
N ASP A 86 -7.62 8.32 0.60
CA ASP A 86 -8.31 8.45 -0.68
C ASP A 86 -7.33 8.48 -1.84
N ILE A 87 -6.25 9.27 -1.74
CA ILE A 87 -5.20 9.32 -2.77
C ILE A 87 -4.47 7.96 -2.86
N ILE A 88 -4.17 7.31 -1.74
CA ILE A 88 -3.53 5.99 -1.71
C ILE A 88 -4.38 4.98 -2.48
N PHE A 89 -5.68 4.91 -2.19
CA PHE A 89 -6.59 3.98 -2.84
C PHE A 89 -6.75 4.31 -4.32
N HIS A 90 -6.91 5.58 -4.70
CA HIS A 90 -6.99 5.96 -6.12
C HIS A 90 -5.76 5.52 -6.92
N VAL A 91 -4.57 5.67 -6.34
CA VAL A 91 -3.32 5.32 -7.03
C VAL A 91 -3.16 3.80 -7.10
N PHE A 92 -3.50 3.05 -6.04
CA PHE A 92 -3.13 1.64 -5.91
C PHE A 92 -4.25 0.62 -6.17
N ASP A 93 -5.51 1.02 -6.15
CA ASP A 93 -6.66 0.19 -6.52
C ASP A 93 -6.71 0.03 -8.06
N THR A 94 -6.00 -0.97 -8.58
CA THR A 94 -5.81 -1.17 -10.02
C THR A 94 -7.05 -1.65 -10.75
N ASN A 95 -7.96 -2.32 -10.07
CA ASN A 95 -9.20 -2.80 -10.67
C ASN A 95 -10.38 -1.83 -10.48
N ALA A 96 -10.23 -0.79 -9.66
CA ALA A 96 -11.23 0.21 -9.31
C ALA A 96 -12.47 -0.37 -8.60
N ASP A 97 -12.28 -1.40 -7.76
CA ASP A 97 -13.33 -2.03 -6.96
C ASP A 97 -13.59 -1.32 -5.62
N GLY A 98 -12.81 -0.29 -5.31
CA GLY A 98 -12.89 0.51 -4.08
C GLY A 98 -12.09 -0.06 -2.91
N ASN A 99 -11.38 -1.17 -3.11
CA ASN A 99 -10.60 -1.86 -2.10
C ASN A 99 -9.16 -2.08 -2.57
N LEU A 100 -8.29 -2.50 -1.64
CA LEU A 100 -6.95 -2.97 -1.99
C LEU A 100 -6.87 -4.47 -1.77
N SER A 101 -6.63 -5.22 -2.83
CA SER A 101 -6.23 -6.62 -2.68
C SER A 101 -4.78 -6.71 -2.18
N ALA A 102 -4.42 -7.85 -1.59
CA ALA A 102 -3.03 -8.12 -1.19
C ALA A 102 -2.06 -8.00 -2.39
N ASN A 103 -2.49 -8.38 -3.58
CA ASN A 103 -1.67 -8.29 -4.80
C ASN A 103 -1.46 -6.83 -5.24
N GLU A 104 -2.50 -5.99 -5.18
CA GLU A 104 -2.40 -4.55 -5.48
C GLU A 104 -1.47 -3.84 -4.48
N PHE A 105 -1.55 -4.23 -3.21
CA PHE A 105 -0.69 -3.67 -2.18
C PHE A 105 0.78 -4.10 -2.32
N VAL A 106 1.06 -5.38 -2.60
CA VAL A 106 2.44 -5.90 -2.71
C VAL A 106 3.15 -5.37 -3.95
N LYS A 107 2.47 -5.22 -5.08
CA LYS A 107 3.04 -4.65 -6.33
C LYS A 107 3.57 -3.22 -6.16
N VAL A 108 3.04 -2.50 -5.18
CA VAL A 108 3.40 -1.11 -4.88
C VAL A 108 4.62 -1.01 -3.96
N LEU A 109 5.04 -2.12 -3.35
CA LEU A 109 5.95 -2.08 -2.20
C LEU A 109 7.24 -2.87 -2.42
N HIS A 110 7.37 -3.53 -3.58
CA HIS A 110 8.57 -4.25 -3.93
C HIS A 110 9.68 -3.32 -4.47
N ARG A 111 10.54 -2.89 -3.51
CA ARG A 111 11.98 -2.57 -3.61
C ARG A 111 12.46 -1.23 -4.22
N ARG A 112 12.86 -0.31 -3.34
CA ARG A 112 14.07 0.54 -3.52
C ARG A 112 15.28 0.10 -2.69
N GLU A 113 15.14 -0.85 -1.77
CA GLU A 113 16.27 -1.39 -0.98
C GLU A 113 16.89 -2.64 -1.63
N SER A 114 17.26 -2.53 -2.91
CA SER A 114 18.15 -3.51 -3.54
C SER A 114 19.63 -3.27 -3.25
N GLY A 115 19.95 -2.30 -2.39
CA GLY A 115 21.33 -1.95 -2.02
C GLY A 115 21.91 -2.71 -0.81
N MET A 116 21.12 -3.47 -0.05
CA MET A 116 21.65 -4.32 1.01
C MET A 116 20.98 -5.69 0.93
N GLY A 117 21.82 -6.73 0.89
CA GLY A 117 21.41 -8.10 0.67
C GLY A 117 20.42 -8.63 1.72
N GLN A 118 19.74 -9.70 1.33
CA GLN A 118 18.77 -10.52 2.09
C GLN A 118 17.31 -10.03 1.95
N THR A 119 16.63 -10.45 0.88
CA THR A 119 15.80 -11.67 0.75
C THR A 119 14.33 -11.40 1.11
N VAL A 120 13.59 -10.82 0.16
CA VAL A 120 12.11 -11.00 0.07
C VAL A 120 11.77 -12.42 -0.43
N THR A 121 12.77 -13.28 -0.60
CA THR A 121 12.62 -14.71 -0.88
C THR A 121 11.93 -15.49 0.25
N GLU A 122 11.70 -14.92 1.44
CA GLU A 122 11.01 -15.64 2.53
C GLU A 122 9.48 -15.56 2.52
N LEU A 123 8.83 -14.68 1.75
CA LEU A 123 7.36 -14.79 1.59
C LEU A 123 6.94 -15.93 0.64
N GLY A 124 7.88 -16.45 -0.18
CA GLY A 124 7.68 -17.69 -0.93
C GLY A 124 7.75 -18.95 -0.06
N VAL A 125 8.37 -18.87 1.13
CA VAL A 125 8.53 -20.03 2.02
C VAL A 125 7.29 -20.27 2.88
N LEU A 126 6.49 -19.23 3.17
CA LEU A 126 5.21 -19.39 3.88
C LEU A 126 4.16 -20.18 3.08
N GLY A 127 4.28 -20.26 1.74
CA GLY A 127 3.44 -21.15 0.92
C GLY A 127 3.77 -22.64 1.09
N SER A 128 4.96 -22.96 1.59
CA SER A 128 5.42 -24.35 1.81
C SER A 128 5.27 -24.84 3.26
N VAL A 129 4.93 -23.97 4.23
CA VAL A 129 4.68 -24.40 5.63
C VAL A 129 3.21 -24.74 5.89
N LEU A 130 2.32 -24.57 4.91
CA LEU A 130 0.88 -24.87 5.03
C LEU A 130 0.42 -26.06 4.17
N ASN A 131 1.35 -26.89 3.71
CA ASN A 131 1.00 -28.14 3.04
C ASN A 131 1.30 -29.34 3.97
N CYS A 132 0.23 -29.82 4.62
CA CYS A 132 0.08 -31.13 5.29
C CYS A 132 0.89 -31.32 6.59
N ALA A 133 0.31 -31.78 7.71
CA ALA A 133 -0.71 -32.82 7.88
C ALA A 133 -1.78 -32.46 8.93
#